data_AF-A0A5E8H6U5-F1
#
_entry.id   AF-A0A5E8H6U5-F1
#
_cell.length_a   1.000
_cell.length_b   1.000
_cell.length_c   1.000
_cell.angle_alpha   90.00
_cell.angle_beta   90.00
_cell.angle_gamma   90.00
#
_symmetry.space_group_name_H-M   'P 1'
#
loop_
_entity.id
_entity.type
_entity.pdbx_description
1 polymer ?
#
loop_
_entity_poly.entity_id
_entity_poly.type
_entity_poly.pdbx_seq_one_letter_code
_entity_poly.pdbx_strand_id
1 'polypeptide(L)'
;MIRFCFLFILLFTVIHCTKTDPSYEKCERADLDYLACSLVIYQSYTYCAESAANISGSTETKAAAKFKCDAERLVGSYFCEDLKKKACGTK
;
A
#
# COMPACT_ATOMS: atom_id res chain seq x y z
N MET A 1 -32.58 -7.33 -40.81
CA MET A 1 -32.88 -6.99 -39.39
C MET A 1 -31.98 -7.75 -38.39
N ILE A 2 -31.82 -9.08 -38.48
CA ILE A 2 -31.01 -9.88 -37.54
C ILE A 2 -29.54 -9.39 -37.40
N ARG A 3 -28.88 -9.02 -38.51
CA ARG A 3 -27.51 -8.46 -38.49
C ARG A 3 -27.36 -7.17 -37.67
N PHE A 4 -28.38 -6.30 -37.70
CA PHE A 4 -28.37 -5.05 -36.93
C PHE A 4 -28.62 -5.28 -35.44
N CYS A 5 -29.47 -6.25 -35.09
CA CYS A 5 -29.69 -6.63 -33.69
C CYS A 5 -28.43 -7.21 -33.04
N PHE A 6 -27.66 -8.02 -33.78
CA PHE A 6 -26.42 -8.59 -33.28
C PHE A 6 -25.34 -7.52 -33.03
N LEU A 7 -25.21 -6.55 -33.94
CA LEU A 7 -24.34 -5.38 -33.76
C LEU A 7 -24.74 -4.53 -32.54
N PHE A 8 -26.03 -4.34 -32.33
CA PHE A 8 -26.55 -3.56 -31.21
C PHE A 8 -26.30 -4.24 -29.85
N ILE A 9 -26.51 -5.55 -29.78
CA ILE A 9 -26.21 -6.36 -28.58
C ILE A 9 -24.70 -6.34 -28.30
N LEU A 10 -23.87 -6.48 -29.34
CA LEU A 10 -22.42 -6.45 -29.20
C LEU A 10 -21.93 -5.08 -28.70
N LEU A 11 -22.45 -3.97 -29.26
CA LEU A 11 -22.14 -2.63 -28.77
C LEU A 11 -22.56 -2.42 -27.31
N PHE A 12 -23.76 -2.87 -26.94
CA PHE A 12 -24.24 -2.78 -25.56
C PHE A 12 -23.37 -3.57 -24.59
N THR A 13 -22.97 -4.78 -24.95
CA THR A 13 -22.09 -5.59 -24.08
C THR A 13 -20.72 -4.96 -23.89
N VAL A 14 -20.13 -4.34 -24.92
CA VAL A 14 -18.82 -3.65 -24.80
C VAL A 14 -18.91 -2.41 -23.92
N ILE A 15 -20.00 -1.63 -24.00
CA ILE A 15 -20.20 -0.41 -23.18
C ILE A 15 -20.42 -0.74 -21.70
N HIS A 16 -20.97 -1.92 -21.39
CA HIS A 16 -21.22 -2.36 -20.02
C HIS A 16 -20.07 -3.19 -19.41
N CYS A 17 -19.16 -3.74 -20.21
CA CYS A 17 -18.05 -4.58 -19.72
C CYS A 17 -16.83 -3.77 -19.21
N THR A 18 -16.76 -2.46 -19.50
CA THR A 18 -15.65 -1.60 -19.09
C THR A 18 -15.86 -0.88 -17.76
N LYS A 19 -17.02 -1.06 -17.11
CA LYS A 19 -17.25 -0.55 -15.75
C LYS A 19 -16.78 -1.58 -14.73
N THR A 20 -15.47 -1.67 -14.53
CA THR A 20 -14.97 -2.10 -13.23
C THR A 20 -15.59 -1.20 -12.17
N ASP A 21 -16.06 -1.79 -11.07
CA ASP A 21 -16.65 -1.02 -9.98
C ASP A 21 -15.64 0.07 -9.56
N PRO A 22 -16.02 1.36 -9.48
CA PRO A 22 -15.09 2.43 -9.11
C PRO A 22 -14.49 2.22 -7.70
N SER A 23 -15.09 1.38 -6.85
CA SER A 23 -14.50 0.91 -5.60
C SER A 23 -13.35 -0.08 -5.83
N TYR A 24 -13.39 -0.88 -6.89
CA TYR A 24 -12.34 -1.84 -7.24
C TYR A 24 -11.08 -1.12 -7.73
N GLU A 25 -11.21 -0.18 -8.67
CA GLU A 25 -10.06 0.61 -9.17
C GLU A 25 -9.41 1.43 -8.05
N LYS A 26 -10.21 1.97 -7.12
CA LYS A 26 -9.71 2.67 -5.93
C LYS A 26 -8.91 1.75 -5.01
N CYS A 27 -9.37 0.52 -4.81
CA CYS A 27 -8.67 -0.42 -3.95
C CYS A 27 -7.39 -0.95 -4.60
N GLU A 28 -7.38 -1.16 -5.92
CA GLU A 28 -6.17 -1.52 -6.68
C GLU A 28 -5.11 -0.41 -6.60
N ARG A 29 -5.51 0.86 -6.72
CA ARG A 29 -4.59 1.99 -6.49
C ARG A 29 -4.11 2.05 -5.04
N ALA A 30 -4.99 1.78 -4.07
CA ALA A 30 -4.61 1.74 -2.65
C ALA A 30 -3.61 0.62 -2.33
N ASP A 31 -3.65 -0.51 -3.05
CA ASP A 31 -2.65 -1.57 -2.94
C ASP A 31 -1.26 -1.11 -3.41
N LEU A 32 -1.20 -0.36 -4.50
CA LEU A 32 0.04 0.26 -4.98
C LEU A 32 0.58 1.29 -3.98
N ASP A 33 -0.30 2.13 -3.42
CA ASP A 33 0.06 3.13 -2.40
C ASP A 33 0.56 2.45 -1.12
N TYR A 34 -0.08 1.34 -0.71
CA TYR A 34 0.38 0.51 0.42
C TYR A 34 1.78 -0.05 0.19
N LEU A 35 2.05 -0.56 -1.02
CA LEU A 35 3.36 -1.10 -1.38
C LEU A 35 4.43 -0.01 -1.33
N ALA A 36 4.15 1.16 -1.90
CA ALA A 36 5.06 2.31 -1.87
C ALA A 36 5.33 2.79 -0.44
N CYS A 37 4.28 2.93 0.37
CA CYS A 37 4.38 3.31 1.78
C CYS A 37 5.24 2.29 2.55
N SER A 38 4.97 0.99 2.37
CA SER A 38 5.72 -0.09 3.02
C SER A 38 7.19 -0.09 2.63
N LEU A 39 7.49 0.17 1.35
CA LEU A 39 8.86 0.27 0.85
C LEU A 39 9.62 1.43 1.50
N VAL A 40 8.98 2.60 1.62
CA VAL A 40 9.58 3.78 2.27
C VAL A 40 9.86 3.49 3.74
N ILE A 41 8.88 2.95 4.49
CA ILE A 41 9.06 2.56 5.89
C ILE A 41 10.22 1.57 6.05
N TYR A 42 10.31 0.57 5.16
CA TYR A 42 11.39 -0.39 5.20
C TYR A 42 12.76 0.26 4.94
N GLN A 43 12.88 1.12 3.92
CA GLN A 43 14.12 1.84 3.65
C GLN A 43 14.53 2.74 4.82
N SER A 44 13.59 3.52 5.38
CA SER A 44 13.84 4.37 6.55
C SER A 44 14.30 3.54 7.75
N TYR A 45 13.68 2.38 7.99
CA TYR A 45 14.10 1.45 9.02
C TYR A 45 15.52 0.93 8.77
N THR A 46 15.85 0.49 7.56
CA THR A 46 17.20 -0.04 7.26
C THR A 46 18.28 1.00 7.52
N TYR A 47 18.06 2.24 7.08
CA TYR A 47 18.95 3.36 7.35
C TYR A 47 19.08 3.66 8.85
N CYS A 48 17.95 3.69 9.57
CA CYS A 48 17.95 3.90 11.02
C CYS A 48 18.70 2.78 11.75
N ALA A 49 18.46 1.52 11.38
CA ALA A 49 19.07 0.36 12.01
C ALA A 49 20.58 0.31 11.77
N GLU A 50 21.04 0.65 10.57
CA GLU A 50 22.47 0.77 10.25
C GLU A 50 23.11 1.92 11.04
N SER A 51 22.44 3.07 11.10
CA SER A 51 22.90 4.21 11.90
C SER A 51 22.99 3.86 13.38
N ALA A 52 21.98 3.16 13.93
CA ALA A 52 21.95 2.71 15.32
C ALA A 52 23.07 1.70 15.64
N ALA A 53 23.42 0.82 14.71
CA ALA A 53 24.52 -0.12 14.86
C ALA A 53 25.89 0.60 14.98
N ASN A 54 26.02 1.73 14.28
CA ASN A 54 27.23 2.54 14.23
C ASN A 54 27.37 3.59 15.36
N ILE A 55 26.36 3.74 16.22
CA ILE A 55 26.44 4.63 17.39
C ILE A 55 27.56 4.15 18.33
N SER A 56 28.38 5.07 18.83
CA SER A 56 29.35 4.81 19.90
C SER A 56 28.66 4.82 21.27
N GLY A 57 28.98 3.86 22.14
CA GLY A 57 28.37 3.77 23.47
C GLY A 57 28.28 2.35 24.02
N SER A 58 27.57 2.20 25.15
CA SER A 58 27.29 0.90 25.77
C SER A 58 26.33 0.07 24.93
N THR A 59 26.28 -1.24 25.17
CA THR A 59 25.31 -2.16 24.55
C THR A 59 23.87 -1.69 24.74
N GLU A 60 23.56 -1.10 25.90
CA GLU A 60 22.23 -0.55 26.21
C GLU A 60 21.89 0.64 25.33
N THR A 61 22.84 1.54 25.06
CA THR A 61 22.60 2.68 24.15
C THR A 61 22.34 2.25 22.71
N LYS A 62 23.10 1.25 22.21
CA LYS A 62 22.86 0.66 20.89
C LYS A 62 21.51 -0.04 20.82
N ALA A 63 21.15 -0.79 21.87
CA ALA A 63 19.85 -1.46 21.95
C ALA A 63 18.70 -0.45 21.95
N ALA A 64 18.78 0.61 22.76
CA ALA A 64 17.76 1.67 22.81
C ALA A 64 17.58 2.38 21.46
N ALA A 65 18.69 2.68 20.78
CA ALA A 65 18.64 3.27 19.43
C ALA A 65 17.97 2.32 18.41
N LYS A 66 18.31 1.03 18.46
CA LYS A 66 17.67 0.02 17.61
C LYS A 66 16.18 -0.12 17.92
N PHE A 67 15.79 -0.16 19.20
CA PHE A 67 14.39 -0.22 19.62
C PHE A 67 13.56 0.94 19.08
N LYS A 68 14.14 2.14 19.00
CA LYS A 68 13.47 3.28 18.38
C LYS A 68 13.17 3.02 16.90
N CYS A 69 14.14 2.53 16.13
CA CYS A 69 13.94 2.18 14.73
C CYS A 69 12.87 1.09 14.55
N ASP A 70 12.89 0.07 15.40
CA ASP A 70 11.90 -1.02 15.38
C ASP A 70 10.48 -0.51 15.70
N ALA A 71 10.35 0.43 16.64
CA ALA A 71 9.08 1.07 16.97
C ALA A 71 8.56 1.95 15.81
N GLU A 72 9.42 2.76 15.19
CA GLU A 72 9.06 3.58 14.03
C GLU A 72 8.61 2.72 12.85
N ARG A 73 9.29 1.59 12.60
CA ARG A 73 8.88 0.61 11.58
C ARG A 73 7.49 0.07 11.85
N LEU A 74 7.22 -0.34 13.10
CA LEU A 74 5.93 -0.92 13.48
C LEU A 74 4.78 0.09 13.30
N VAL A 75 4.97 1.31 13.80
CA VAL A 75 3.98 2.39 13.64
C VAL A 75 3.76 2.73 12.17
N GLY A 76 4.84 2.80 11.40
CA GLY A 76 4.79 3.04 9.95
C GLY A 76 4.00 1.96 9.21
N SER A 77 4.21 0.68 9.52
CA SER A 77 3.45 -0.42 8.92
C SER A 77 1.96 -0.31 9.22
N TYR A 78 1.58 -0.04 10.47
CA TYR A 78 0.17 0.18 10.82
C TYR A 78 -0.44 1.38 10.11
N PHE A 79 0.32 2.45 9.94
CA PHE A 79 -0.13 3.63 9.20
C PHE A 79 -0.40 3.29 7.72
N CYS A 80 0.50 2.57 7.05
CA CYS A 80 0.30 2.13 5.67
C CYS A 80 -0.95 1.24 5.54
N GLU A 81 -1.16 0.29 6.48
CA GLU A 81 -2.35 -0.56 6.50
C GLU A 81 -3.65 0.24 6.69
N ASP A 82 -3.64 1.23 7.59
CA ASP A 82 -4.79 2.08 7.85
C ASP A 82 -5.17 2.93 6.63
N LEU A 83 -4.18 3.46 5.91
CA LEU A 83 -4.40 4.16 4.63
C LEU A 83 -5.10 3.26 3.61
N LYS A 84 -4.62 2.02 3.46
CA LYS A 84 -5.23 1.03 2.56
C LYS A 84 -6.67 0.71 2.96
N LYS A 85 -6.92 0.42 4.24
CA LYS A 85 -8.26 0.11 4.77
C LYS A 85 -9.24 1.25 4.51
N LYS A 86 -8.82 2.50 4.79
CA LYS A 86 -9.62 3.70 4.52
C LYS A 86 -9.94 3.86 3.04
N ALA A 87 -9.00 3.58 2.15
CA ALA A 87 -9.19 3.71 0.71
C ALA A 87 -10.07 2.59 0.11
N CYS A 88 -9.94 1.35 0.60
CA CYS A 88 -10.74 0.20 0.16
C CYS A 88 -12.12 0.09 0.84
N GLY A 89 -12.41 0.90 1.87
CA GLY A 89 -13.69 0.86 2.60
C GLY A 89 -13.86 -0.34 3.52
N THR A 90 -12.79 -1.11 3.77
CA THR A 90 -12.76 -2.19 4.74
C THR A 90 -12.60 -1.61 6.13
N LYS A 91 -13.73 -1.47 6.85
CA LYS A 91 -13.74 -1.10 8.28
C LYS A 91 -13.05 -2.15 9.13
#